data_AF-A0A9X3X0U9-F1
#
_entry.id   AF-A0A9X3X0U9-F1
#
_cell.length_a   1.000
_cell.length_b   1.000
_cell.length_c   1.000
_cell.angle_alpha   90.00
_cell.angle_beta   90.00
_cell.angle_gamma   90.00
#
_symmetry.space_group_name_H-M   'P 1'
#
loop_
_entity.id
_entity.type
_entity.pdbx_description
1 polymer ?
#
loop_
_entity_poly.entity_id
_entity_poly.type
_entity_poly.pdbx_seq_one_letter_code
_entity_poly.pdbx_strand_id
1 'polypeptide(L)'
;MRRHGIAIITIAAVAFLNLGLGSRADDWHPPSSESCTTDLGFVFDWCDSRAHWPCGIQDEYSAACQAGCVMRFCPEQITCTELDPMWCGTPCEDPSGATFWRNAIIATERCEHLSGDANGDGVWDSHDFWPWQDCRQAVMKERCPAIRTRRERLEQQAREGASQGGDDSAE
;
A
#
# COMPACT_ATOMS: atom_id res chain seq x y z
N MET A 1 -10.28 49.89 54.33
CA MET A 1 -10.19 50.38 52.94
C MET A 1 -9.58 49.25 52.09
N ARG A 2 -10.38 48.30 51.60
CA ARG A 2 -10.94 48.24 50.23
C ARG A 2 -9.97 48.73 49.15
N ARG A 3 -9.34 47.79 48.42
CA ARG A 3 -9.15 47.84 46.96
C ARG A 3 -9.09 46.40 46.40
N HIS A 4 -10.22 45.94 45.88
CA HIS A 4 -10.29 44.79 44.98
C HIS A 4 -9.78 45.25 43.61
N GLY A 5 -8.66 44.68 43.15
CA GLY A 5 -8.18 44.88 41.78
C GLY A 5 -8.72 43.76 40.90
N ILE A 6 -9.66 44.12 40.01
CA ILE A 6 -10.18 43.25 38.96
C ILE A 6 -9.14 43.21 37.84
N ALA A 7 -8.50 42.06 37.61
CA ALA A 7 -7.67 41.84 36.44
C ALA A 7 -8.58 41.46 35.26
N ILE A 8 -8.67 42.36 34.27
CA ILE A 8 -9.42 42.16 33.04
C ILE A 8 -8.60 41.23 32.12
N ILE A 9 -9.25 40.14 31.72
CA ILE A 9 -8.77 39.15 30.77
C ILE A 9 -8.90 39.72 29.35
N THR A 10 -7.79 39.96 28.66
CA THR A 10 -7.76 40.16 27.21
C THR A 10 -7.36 38.85 26.53
N ILE A 11 -8.35 38.07 26.14
CA ILE A 11 -8.16 36.96 25.19
C ILE A 11 -7.99 37.59 23.82
N ALA A 12 -6.76 37.63 23.33
CA ALA A 12 -6.48 37.96 21.94
C ALA A 12 -6.98 36.79 21.07
N ALA A 13 -8.13 36.99 20.41
CA ALA A 13 -8.61 36.11 19.36
C ALA A 13 -7.63 36.17 18.19
N VAL A 14 -6.74 35.18 18.08
CA VAL A 14 -5.89 35.01 16.90
C VAL A 14 -6.79 34.48 15.79
N ALA A 15 -6.97 35.30 14.77
CA ALA A 15 -7.68 34.97 13.55
C ALA A 15 -7.10 33.71 12.92
N PHE A 16 -7.91 32.64 12.88
CA PHE A 16 -7.63 31.48 12.05
C PHE A 16 -7.61 31.96 10.59
N LEU A 17 -6.43 31.90 9.97
CA LEU A 17 -6.31 31.90 8.53
C LEU A 17 -7.08 30.67 8.03
N ASN A 18 -8.27 30.91 7.51
CA ASN A 18 -9.04 29.96 6.71
C ASN A 18 -8.26 29.70 5.40
N LEU A 19 -7.19 28.92 5.49
CA LEU A 19 -6.68 28.20 4.32
C LEU A 19 -7.77 27.19 3.97
N GLY A 20 -8.29 27.33 2.75
CA GLY A 20 -9.52 26.71 2.30
C GLY A 20 -9.68 25.26 2.71
N LEU A 21 -10.66 25.02 3.57
CA LEU A 21 -11.42 23.78 3.59
C LEU A 21 -12.19 23.71 2.26
N GLY A 22 -11.47 23.46 1.18
CA GLY A 22 -12.06 23.02 -0.07
C GLY A 22 -12.76 21.72 0.24
N SER A 23 -14.08 21.72 0.15
CA SER A 23 -14.88 20.51 0.10
C SER A 23 -14.31 19.62 -1.01
N ARG A 24 -13.52 18.60 -0.65
CA ARG A 24 -13.17 17.48 -1.54
C ARG A 24 -14.45 16.68 -1.74
N ALA A 25 -15.36 17.25 -2.52
CA ALA A 25 -16.59 16.61 -2.95
C ALA A 25 -16.22 15.64 -4.07
N ASP A 26 -16.47 14.36 -3.80
CA ASP A 26 -16.85 13.30 -4.76
C ASP A 26 -15.90 12.88 -5.89
N ASP A 27 -14.69 13.43 -5.99
CA ASP A 27 -13.69 12.89 -6.92
C ASP A 27 -13.03 11.63 -6.33
N TRP A 28 -13.68 10.48 -6.50
CA TRP A 28 -13.14 9.12 -6.28
C TRP A 28 -12.00 8.76 -7.26
N HIS A 29 -11.21 9.74 -7.68
CA HIS A 29 -10.07 9.49 -8.54
C HIS A 29 -8.90 8.99 -7.67
N PRO A 30 -8.29 7.85 -8.02
CA PRO A 30 -7.14 7.35 -7.28
C PRO A 30 -5.99 8.37 -7.35
N PRO A 31 -5.14 8.45 -6.31
CA PRO A 31 -4.00 9.35 -6.29
C PRO A 31 -3.11 9.18 -7.52
N SER A 32 -2.79 10.29 -8.16
CA SER A 32 -1.78 10.35 -9.22
C SER A 32 -0.38 10.46 -8.62
N SER A 33 0.65 10.23 -9.43
CA SER A 33 2.04 10.49 -9.02
C SER A 33 2.28 11.95 -8.60
N GLU A 34 1.54 12.90 -9.17
CA GLU A 34 1.61 14.32 -8.78
C GLU A 34 1.15 14.54 -7.34
N SER A 35 0.13 13.79 -6.90
CA SER A 35 -0.44 13.86 -5.55
C SER A 35 0.61 13.61 -4.47
N CYS A 36 1.59 12.75 -4.76
CA CYS A 36 2.71 12.47 -3.85
C CYS A 36 3.55 13.70 -3.50
N THR A 37 3.61 14.69 -4.41
CA THR A 37 4.43 15.90 -4.25
C THR A 37 3.62 17.13 -3.87
N THR A 38 2.36 17.20 -4.29
CA THR A 38 1.50 18.37 -4.10
C THR A 38 0.58 18.24 -2.90
N ASP A 39 0.17 17.02 -2.55
CA ASP A 39 -0.81 16.74 -1.50
C ASP A 39 -0.63 15.32 -0.94
N LEU A 40 0.50 15.08 -0.27
CA LEU A 40 0.77 13.77 0.34
C LEU A 40 -0.32 13.39 1.36
N GLY A 41 -0.93 14.38 2.04
CA GLY A 41 -2.04 14.18 2.96
C GLY A 41 -3.24 13.51 2.29
N PHE A 42 -3.61 13.93 1.08
CA PHE A 42 -4.65 13.27 0.29
C PHE A 42 -4.35 11.78 0.04
N VAL A 43 -3.09 11.40 -0.20
CA VAL A 43 -2.72 9.98 -0.39
C VAL A 43 -2.92 9.19 0.89
N PHE A 44 -2.55 9.74 2.05
CA PHE A 44 -2.78 9.11 3.35
C PHE A 44 -4.29 8.97 3.64
N ASP A 45 -5.08 10.02 3.42
CA ASP A 45 -6.54 10.00 3.59
C ASP A 45 -7.19 8.96 2.66
N TRP A 46 -6.75 8.91 1.40
CA TRP A 46 -7.22 7.93 0.42
C TRP A 46 -6.93 6.50 0.87
N CYS A 47 -5.71 6.23 1.33
CA CYS A 47 -5.30 4.92 1.83
C CYS A 47 -5.92 4.55 3.19
N ASP A 48 -6.34 5.52 4.00
CA ASP A 48 -7.07 5.29 5.26
C ASP A 48 -8.56 4.98 5.01
N SER A 49 -9.12 5.51 3.92
CA SER A 49 -10.53 5.29 3.58
C SER A 49 -10.79 3.79 3.42
N ARG A 50 -11.54 3.23 4.38
CA ARG A 50 -11.82 1.79 4.59
C ARG A 50 -12.41 1.02 3.40
N ALA A 51 -12.63 1.68 2.27
CA ALA A 51 -13.12 1.10 1.03
C ALA A 51 -12.02 0.38 0.23
N HIS A 52 -10.73 0.63 0.49
CA HIS A 52 -9.65 0.03 -0.28
C HIS A 52 -9.18 -1.30 0.32
N TRP A 53 -9.80 -2.36 -0.18
CA TRP A 53 -9.28 -3.71 -0.06
C TRP A 53 -7.84 -3.78 -0.64
N PRO A 54 -6.90 -4.51 -0.02
CA PRO A 54 -7.04 -5.56 0.99
C PRO A 54 -6.99 -5.10 2.46
N CYS A 55 -6.93 -3.79 2.75
CA CYS A 55 -6.67 -3.29 4.11
C CYS A 55 -7.84 -3.43 5.10
N GLY A 56 -9.05 -3.73 4.62
CA GLY A 56 -10.25 -3.80 5.45
C GLY A 56 -10.44 -5.08 6.29
N ILE A 57 -9.54 -6.08 6.20
CA ILE A 57 -9.80 -7.42 6.76
C ILE A 57 -9.20 -7.64 8.16
N GLN A 58 -8.15 -6.92 8.57
CA GLN A 58 -7.45 -7.20 9.84
C GLN A 58 -6.98 -5.94 10.56
N ASP A 59 -7.55 -5.66 11.74
CA ASP A 59 -7.20 -4.51 12.57
C ASP A 59 -5.72 -4.50 12.99
N GLU A 60 -5.12 -5.68 13.21
CA GLU A 60 -3.74 -5.84 13.69
C GLU A 60 -2.69 -5.24 12.74
N TYR A 61 -2.95 -5.29 11.43
CA TYR A 61 -2.00 -4.84 10.40
C TYR A 61 -2.48 -3.61 9.64
N SER A 62 -3.52 -2.93 10.15
CA SER A 62 -4.13 -1.77 9.50
C SER A 62 -3.12 -0.68 9.15
N ALA A 63 -2.24 -0.31 10.08
CA ALA A 63 -1.18 0.68 9.85
C ALA A 63 -0.17 0.23 8.78
N ALA A 64 0.26 -1.03 8.82
CA ALA A 64 1.17 -1.59 7.82
C ALA A 64 0.52 -1.65 6.44
N CYS A 65 -0.78 -1.93 6.37
CA CYS A 65 -1.51 -1.92 5.12
C CYS A 65 -1.67 -0.53 4.54
N GLN A 66 -2.07 0.46 5.35
CA GLN A 66 -2.13 1.86 4.95
C GLN A 66 -0.76 2.32 4.42
N ALA A 67 0.31 2.02 5.15
CA ALA A 67 1.67 2.33 4.74
C ALA A 67 2.05 1.66 3.41
N GLY A 68 1.66 0.39 3.20
CA GLY A 68 1.84 -0.30 1.93
C GLY A 68 1.08 0.34 0.77
N CYS A 69 -0.14 0.84 1.02
CA CYS A 69 -0.93 1.61 0.06
C CYS A 69 -0.23 2.93 -0.30
N VAL A 70 0.25 3.70 0.68
CA VAL A 70 0.98 4.94 0.39
C VAL A 70 2.27 4.65 -0.39
N MET A 71 3.02 3.61 -0.01
CA MET A 71 4.23 3.18 -0.72
C MET A 71 3.95 2.72 -2.16
N ARG A 72 2.75 2.23 -2.45
CA ARG A 72 2.32 1.88 -3.81
C ARG A 72 2.14 3.10 -4.71
N PHE A 73 1.58 4.19 -4.19
CA PHE A 73 1.37 5.44 -4.95
C PHE A 73 2.62 6.32 -4.96
N CYS A 74 3.32 6.39 -3.84
CA CYS A 74 4.40 7.35 -3.59
C CYS A 74 5.72 6.66 -3.18
N PRO A 75 6.26 5.73 -3.98
CA PRO A 75 7.43 4.94 -3.60
C PRO A 75 8.70 5.79 -3.35
N GLU A 76 8.80 6.97 -3.96
CA GLU A 76 9.98 7.86 -3.84
C GLU A 76 9.93 8.76 -2.61
N GLN A 77 8.72 9.19 -2.20
CA GLN A 77 8.52 10.11 -1.07
C GLN A 77 8.59 9.39 0.28
N ILE A 78 8.40 8.08 0.25
CA ILE A 78 8.47 7.21 1.41
C ILE A 78 9.89 6.62 1.44
N THR A 79 10.87 7.50 1.62
CA THR A 79 12.26 7.06 1.77
C THR A 79 12.44 6.45 3.15
N CYS A 80 13.21 5.37 3.25
CA CYS A 80 13.53 4.72 4.51
C CYS A 80 14.15 5.71 5.49
N THR A 81 13.37 6.20 6.45
CA THR A 81 13.87 7.13 7.45
C THR A 81 14.51 6.42 8.65
N GLU A 82 14.59 5.07 8.64
CA GLU A 82 15.06 4.20 9.73
C GLU A 82 14.29 4.35 11.07
N LEU A 83 13.46 5.38 11.21
CA LEU A 83 12.70 5.72 12.41
C LEU A 83 11.52 4.78 12.65
N ASP A 84 10.93 4.26 11.58
CA ASP A 84 9.80 3.35 11.65
C ASP A 84 10.08 2.08 10.82
N PRO A 85 10.35 0.94 11.48
CA PRO A 85 10.68 -0.32 10.82
C PRO A 85 9.60 -0.81 9.85
N MET A 86 8.33 -0.40 10.04
CA MET A 86 7.22 -0.77 9.17
C MET A 86 7.49 -0.39 7.70
N TRP A 87 8.19 0.72 7.46
CA TRP A 87 8.44 1.18 6.10
C TRP A 87 9.56 0.43 5.39
N CYS A 88 10.58 -0.03 6.13
CA CYS A 88 11.83 -0.48 5.50
C CYS A 88 12.63 -1.56 6.22
N GLY A 89 12.29 -1.92 7.47
CA GLY A 89 13.02 -2.90 8.27
C GLY A 89 12.42 -4.30 8.24
N THR A 90 11.22 -4.45 7.70
CA THR A 90 10.47 -5.72 7.67
C THR A 90 10.76 -6.51 6.39
N PRO A 91 11.00 -7.84 6.48
CA PRO A 91 11.04 -8.72 5.31
C PRO A 91 9.79 -8.60 4.43
N CYS A 92 9.91 -8.89 3.14
CA CYS A 92 8.79 -8.71 2.20
C CYS A 92 7.63 -9.70 2.42
N GLU A 93 7.87 -10.77 3.17
CA GLU A 93 6.91 -11.79 3.60
C GLU A 93 6.24 -11.48 4.94
N ASP A 94 6.68 -10.44 5.65
CA ASP A 94 6.21 -10.08 6.98
C ASP A 94 5.00 -9.12 6.91
N PRO A 95 3.80 -9.55 7.34
CA PRO A 95 2.60 -8.72 7.30
C PRO A 95 2.64 -7.51 8.25
N SER A 96 3.61 -7.41 9.17
CA SER A 96 3.82 -6.19 9.95
C SER A 96 4.47 -5.06 9.13
N GLY A 97 4.91 -5.35 7.91
CA GLY A 97 5.63 -4.44 7.03
C GLY A 97 4.82 -3.84 5.89
N ALA A 98 5.04 -2.56 5.60
CA ALA A 98 4.48 -1.87 4.44
C ALA A 98 4.85 -2.53 3.10
N THR A 99 6.06 -3.12 3.01
CA THR A 99 6.50 -3.82 1.79
C THR A 99 5.64 -5.03 1.47
N PHE A 100 5.23 -5.82 2.47
CA PHE A 100 4.31 -6.94 2.26
C PHE A 100 2.99 -6.45 1.67
N TRP A 101 2.39 -5.43 2.28
CA TRP A 101 1.10 -4.90 1.86
C TRP A 101 1.14 -4.22 0.50
N ARG A 102 2.21 -3.46 0.19
CA ARG A 102 2.43 -2.92 -1.15
C ARG A 102 2.42 -4.04 -2.21
N ASN A 103 3.12 -5.14 -1.94
CA ASN A 103 3.15 -6.27 -2.86
C ASN A 103 1.78 -6.95 -2.97
N ALA A 104 1.06 -7.09 -1.84
CA ALA A 104 -0.29 -7.67 -1.82
C ALA A 104 -1.30 -6.83 -2.61
N ILE A 105 -1.22 -5.51 -2.52
CA ILE A 105 -2.03 -4.55 -3.30
C ILE A 105 -1.72 -4.70 -4.79
N ILE A 106 -0.44 -4.69 -5.19
CA ILE A 106 -0.04 -4.87 -6.60
C ILE A 106 -0.51 -6.23 -7.13
N ALA A 107 -0.40 -7.29 -6.33
CA ALA A 107 -0.87 -8.61 -6.70
C ALA A 107 -2.38 -8.62 -6.93
N THR A 108 -3.15 -7.99 -6.03
CA THR A 108 -4.58 -7.77 -6.20
C THR A 108 -4.90 -7.05 -7.52
N GLU A 109 -4.36 -5.86 -7.72
CA GLU A 109 -4.65 -5.01 -8.90
C GLU A 109 -4.36 -5.75 -10.22
N ARG A 110 -3.25 -6.48 -10.28
CA ARG A 110 -2.87 -7.25 -11.48
C ARG A 110 -3.83 -8.40 -11.77
N CYS A 111 -4.45 -8.96 -10.75
CA CYS A 111 -5.31 -10.13 -10.85
C CYS A 111 -6.81 -9.78 -10.83
N GLU A 112 -7.16 -8.50 -10.59
CA GLU A 112 -8.55 -8.00 -10.52
C GLU A 112 -9.42 -8.46 -11.69
N HIS A 113 -8.84 -8.53 -12.90
CA HIS A 113 -9.51 -8.98 -14.12
C HIS A 113 -10.00 -10.45 -14.09
N LEU A 114 -9.54 -11.25 -13.12
CA LEU A 114 -9.97 -12.63 -12.90
C LEU A 114 -11.06 -12.75 -11.83
N SER A 115 -11.43 -11.63 -11.17
CA SER A 115 -12.52 -11.62 -10.20
C SER A 115 -13.89 -11.53 -10.91
N GLY A 116 -14.94 -12.08 -10.29
CA GLY A 116 -16.31 -12.02 -10.84
C GLY A 116 -16.82 -10.61 -11.12
N ASP A 117 -16.33 -9.61 -10.39
CA ASP A 117 -16.64 -8.20 -10.67
C ASP A 117 -16.17 -7.75 -12.07
N ALA A 118 -15.07 -8.31 -12.59
CA ALA A 118 -14.59 -8.03 -13.94
C ALA A 118 -15.47 -8.66 -15.04
N ASN A 119 -16.23 -9.72 -14.70
CA ASN A 119 -17.20 -10.36 -15.59
C ASN A 119 -18.55 -9.62 -15.60
N GLY A 120 -18.73 -8.61 -14.74
CA GLY A 120 -19.88 -7.71 -14.72
C GLY A 120 -21.16 -8.30 -14.10
N ASP A 121 -21.09 -9.49 -13.51
CA ASP A 121 -22.21 -10.10 -12.77
C ASP A 121 -22.21 -9.71 -11.28
N GLY A 122 -21.08 -9.21 -10.77
CA GLY A 122 -20.93 -8.82 -9.36
C GLY A 122 -21.00 -10.01 -8.40
N VAL A 123 -20.87 -11.23 -8.92
CA VAL A 123 -20.98 -12.46 -8.13
C VAL A 123 -19.60 -13.09 -8.02
N TRP A 124 -18.99 -12.93 -6.86
CA TRP A 124 -17.76 -13.64 -6.54
C TRP A 124 -18.07 -15.08 -6.17
N ASP A 125 -17.84 -16.02 -7.08
CA ASP A 125 -18.03 -17.45 -6.84
C ASP A 125 -16.70 -18.21 -6.72
N SER A 126 -16.79 -19.52 -6.44
CA SER A 126 -15.60 -20.36 -6.32
C SER A 126 -14.84 -20.57 -7.64
N HIS A 127 -15.50 -20.40 -8.79
CA HIS A 127 -14.87 -20.53 -10.10
C HIS A 127 -13.94 -19.36 -10.37
N ASP A 128 -14.30 -18.15 -9.93
CA ASP A 128 -13.47 -16.95 -10.08
C ASP A 128 -12.44 -16.81 -8.94
N PHE A 129 -12.76 -17.31 -7.74
CA PHE A 129 -11.87 -17.24 -6.58
C PHE A 129 -10.52 -17.91 -6.80
N TRP A 130 -10.50 -19.15 -7.29
CA TRP A 130 -9.25 -19.92 -7.38
C TRP A 130 -8.27 -19.36 -8.43
N PRO A 131 -8.69 -19.05 -9.67
CA PRO A 131 -7.81 -18.41 -10.65
C PRO A 131 -7.27 -17.07 -10.16
N TRP A 132 -8.13 -16.26 -9.54
CA TRP A 132 -7.72 -14.98 -8.97
C TRP A 132 -6.68 -15.15 -7.85
N GLN A 133 -6.89 -16.12 -6.95
CA GLN A 133 -5.98 -16.40 -5.84
C GLN A 133 -4.65 -16.99 -6.30
N ASP A 134 -4.66 -17.89 -7.29
CA ASP A 134 -3.45 -18.45 -7.90
C ASP A 134 -2.62 -17.36 -8.59
N CYS A 135 -3.27 -16.46 -9.34
CA CYS A 135 -2.64 -15.29 -9.93
C CYS A 135 -1.98 -14.43 -8.84
N ARG A 136 -2.68 -14.13 -7.75
CA ARG A 136 -2.12 -13.31 -6.66
C ARG A 136 -0.92 -13.95 -6.01
N GLN A 137 -0.97 -15.25 -5.74
CA GLN A 137 0.17 -15.97 -5.19
C GLN A 137 1.36 -15.95 -6.16
N ALA A 138 1.13 -16.10 -7.46
CA ALA A 138 2.19 -16.01 -8.46
C ALA A 138 2.85 -14.63 -8.46
N VAL A 139 2.06 -13.54 -8.49
CA VAL A 139 2.58 -12.17 -8.42
C VAL A 139 3.30 -11.90 -7.10
N MET A 140 2.75 -12.36 -5.96
CA MET A 140 3.43 -12.24 -4.67
C MET A 140 4.79 -12.94 -4.66
N LYS A 141 4.90 -14.14 -5.25
CA LYS A 141 6.16 -14.89 -5.37
C LYS A 141 7.14 -14.27 -6.37
N GLU A 142 6.65 -13.55 -7.38
CA GLU A 142 7.48 -12.75 -8.29
C GLU A 142 8.11 -11.58 -7.54
N ARG A 143 7.30 -10.84 -6.77
CA ARG A 143 7.73 -9.61 -6.07
C ARG A 143 8.45 -9.87 -4.75
N CYS A 144 8.15 -10.98 -4.09
CA CYS A 144 8.78 -11.42 -2.85
C CYS A 144 9.21 -12.90 -2.96
N PRO A 145 10.39 -13.18 -3.54
CA PRO A 145 10.89 -14.55 -3.70
C PRO A 145 11.07 -15.31 -2.37
N ALA A 146 11.15 -14.62 -1.24
CA ALA A 146 11.21 -15.22 0.09
C ALA A 146 9.96 -16.06 0.43
N ILE A 147 8.79 -15.68 -0.11
CA ILE A 147 7.51 -16.42 0.06
C ILE A 147 7.50 -17.75 -0.71
N ARG A 148 8.38 -17.92 -1.71
CA ARG A 148 8.46 -19.19 -2.45
C ARG A 148 8.82 -20.31 -1.49
N THR A 149 8.22 -21.47 -1.70
CA THR A 149 8.64 -22.68 -1.00
C THR A 149 10.09 -23.01 -1.33
N ARG A 150 10.76 -23.75 -0.43
CA ARG A 150 12.12 -24.22 -0.68
C ARG A 150 12.23 -24.99 -2.01
N ARG A 151 11.22 -25.79 -2.36
CA ARG A 151 11.15 -26.54 -3.62
C ARG A 151 11.15 -25.61 -4.83
N GLU A 152 10.25 -24.62 -4.84
CA GLU A 152 10.13 -23.65 -5.95
C GLU A 152 11.42 -22.83 -6.14
N ARG A 153 12.13 -22.49 -5.05
CA ARG A 153 13.44 -21.81 -5.13
C ARG A 153 14.50 -22.68 -5.81
N LEU A 154 14.57 -23.95 -5.46
CA LEU A 154 15.51 -24.90 -6.08
C LEU A 154 15.20 -25.12 -7.57
N GLU A 155 13.92 -25.22 -7.93
CA GLU A 155 13.49 -25.35 -9.32
C GLU A 155 13.85 -24.11 -10.16
N GLN A 156 13.69 -22.90 -9.60
CA GLN A 156 14.12 -21.66 -10.24
C GLN A 156 15.63 -21.65 -10.49
N GLN A 157 16.43 -21.96 -9.46
CA GLN A 157 17.90 -22.02 -9.57
C GLN A 157 18.36 -23.02 -10.63
N ALA A 158 17.70 -24.17 -10.72
CA ALA A 158 18.00 -25.18 -11.74
C ALA A 158 17.71 -24.67 -13.18
N ARG A 159 16.62 -23.91 -13.37
CA ARG A 159 16.30 -23.30 -14.68
C ARG A 159 17.30 -22.22 -15.08
N GLU A 160 17.68 -21.36 -14.14
CA GLU A 160 18.65 -20.28 -14.36
C GLU A 160 20.04 -20.85 -14.68
N GLY A 161 20.47 -21.90 -13.95
CA GLY A 161 21.72 -22.60 -14.23
C GLY A 161 21.73 -23.32 -15.59
N ALA A 162 20.59 -23.87 -16.04
CA ALA A 162 20.47 -24.49 -17.35
C ALA A 162 20.51 -23.47 -18.51
N SER A 163 20.02 -22.24 -18.29
CA SER A 163 20.04 -21.18 -19.30
C SER A 163 21.44 -20.58 -19.52
N GLN A 164 22.32 -20.61 -18.52
CA GLN A 164 23.66 -20.03 -18.60
C GLN A 164 24.69 -20.95 -19.27
N GLY A 165 24.42 -22.25 -19.37
CA GLY A 165 25.32 -23.24 -19.99
C GLY A 165 25.15 -23.43 -21.50
N GLY A 166 24.32 -22.61 -22.17
CA GLY A 166 23.95 -22.79 -23.57
C GLY A 166 24.68 -21.93 -24.60
N ASP A 167 25.41 -20.89 -24.18
CA ASP A 167 25.96 -19.85 -25.10
C ASP A 167 27.46 -19.96 -25.39
N ASP A 168 28.20 -20.92 -24.81
CA ASP A 168 29.66 -21.01 -24.97
C ASP A 168 30.14 -21.95 -26.10
N SER A 169 29.30 -22.30 -27.08
CA SER A 169 29.64 -23.28 -28.14
C SER A 169 29.67 -22.71 -29.58
N ALA A 170 30.01 -21.44 -29.75
CA ALA A 170 30.17 -20.81 -31.06
C ALA A 170 31.50 -20.07 -31.22
N GLU A 171 32.61 -20.82 -31.23
CA GLU A 171 33.88 -20.43 -31.87
C GLU A 171 34.50 -21.62 -32.63
#